data_AF-A0A2N0LJY7-F1
#
_entry.id   AF-A0A2N0LJY7-F1
#
_cell.length_a   1.000
_cell.length_b   1.000
_cell.length_c   1.000
_cell.angle_alpha   90.00
_cell.angle_beta   90.00
_cell.angle_gamma   90.00
#
_symmetry.space_group_name_H-M   'P 1'
#
loop_
_entity.id
_entity.type
_entity.pdbx_description
1 polymer ?
#
loop_
_entity_poly.entity_id
_entity_poly.type
_entity_poly.pdbx_seq_one_letter_code
_entity_poly.pdbx_strand_id
1 'polypeptide(L)'
;MKRGQNLMMDDTAGLEEVIGGYRENKSGISAYARTMGYEPERSRKGFDSVEDAKAFVESFNPWDLFGPPDAAVEAEVRPMAE
;
A
#
# COMPACT_ATOMS: atom_id res chain seq x y z
N MET A 1 12.82 -16.31 0.42
CA MET A 1 12.65 -14.89 0.05
C MET A 1 11.27 -14.46 0.51
N LYS A 2 11.16 -13.41 1.33
CA LYS A 2 9.84 -12.84 1.67
C LYS A 2 9.44 -11.92 0.51
N ARG A 3 8.42 -12.28 -0.26
CA ARG A 3 7.88 -11.45 -1.34
C ARG A 3 6.92 -10.41 -0.76
N GLY A 4 6.87 -9.24 -1.36
CA GLY A 4 6.04 -8.13 -0.92
C GLY A 4 6.18 -6.94 -1.85
N GLN A 5 5.22 -6.02 -1.76
CA GLN A 5 5.20 -4.79 -2.53
C GLN A 5 4.79 -3.65 -1.61
N ASN A 6 5.46 -2.52 -1.74
CA ASN A 6 5.11 -1.29 -1.05
C ASN A 6 4.44 -0.35 -2.05
N LEU A 7 3.36 0.29 -1.62
CA LEU A 7 2.79 1.45 -2.30
C LEU A 7 3.58 2.67 -1.83
N MET A 8 4.28 3.30 -2.77
CA MET A 8 5.08 4.50 -2.52
C MET A 8 4.40 5.70 -3.15
N MET A 9 4.49 6.83 -2.47
CA MET A 9 4.01 8.13 -2.93
C MET A 9 5.16 9.11 -2.82
N ASP A 10 5.40 9.86 -3.89
CA ASP A 10 6.29 11.01 -3.84
C ASP A 10 5.48 12.18 -3.27
N ASP A 11 5.85 12.65 -2.06
CA ASP A 11 5.29 13.89 -1.56
C ASP A 11 5.84 15.08 -2.36
N THR A 12 5.14 16.21 -2.35
CA THR A 12 5.56 17.45 -3.04
C THR A 12 6.95 17.93 -2.59
N ALA A 13 7.45 17.47 -1.45
CA ALA A 13 8.82 17.70 -0.97
C ALA A 13 9.90 16.82 -1.64
N GLY A 14 9.55 15.93 -2.57
CA GLY A 14 10.48 14.98 -3.21
C GLY A 14 10.91 13.85 -2.27
N LEU A 15 10.04 13.50 -1.31
CA LEU A 15 10.25 12.40 -0.39
C LEU A 15 9.36 11.23 -0.78
N GLU A 16 9.99 10.13 -1.18
CA GLU A 16 9.31 8.85 -1.40
C GLU A 16 8.87 8.27 -0.06
N GLU A 17 7.58 8.36 0.22
CA GLU A 17 6.98 7.79 1.42
C GLU A 17 6.19 6.53 1.13
N VAL A 18 6.40 5.50 1.95
CA VAL A 18 5.57 4.29 1.90
C VAL A 18 4.21 4.63 2.49
N ILE A 19 3.19 4.69 1.63
CA ILE A 19 1.79 4.96 2.02
C ILE A 19 0.96 3.68 2.15
N GLY A 20 1.55 2.51 1.91
CA GLY A 20 0.91 1.22 2.13
C GLY A 20 1.75 0.08 1.58
N GLY A 21 1.20 -1.12 1.62
CA GLY A 21 1.83 -2.28 1.01
C GLY A 21 1.31 -3.60 1.55
N TYR A 22 1.80 -4.68 0.96
CA TYR A 22 1.57 -6.03 1.43
C TYR A 22 2.86 -6.82 1.57
N ARG A 23 2.83 -7.80 2.47
CA ARG A 23 3.93 -8.73 2.73
C ARG A 23 3.40 -10.14 2.82
N GLU A 24 4.04 -11.04 2.07
CA GLU A 24 3.74 -12.46 2.10
C GLU A 24 4.44 -13.10 3.31
N ASN A 25 3.67 -13.79 4.14
CA ASN A 25 4.16 -14.53 5.30
C ASN A 25 3.80 -16.02 5.15
N LYS A 26 4.42 -16.87 5.97
CA LYS A 26 4.19 -18.33 5.95
C LYS A 26 2.73 -18.72 6.29
N SER A 27 1.96 -17.80 6.86
CA SER A 27 0.56 -18.01 7.28
C SER A 27 -0.44 -17.23 6.41
N GLY A 28 -0.01 -16.68 5.27
CA GLY A 28 -0.84 -15.85 4.40
C GLY A 28 -0.24 -14.46 4.18
N ILE A 29 -1.01 -13.58 3.54
CA ILE A 29 -0.56 -12.25 3.13
C ILE A 29 -1.07 -11.21 4.12
N SER A 30 -0.23 -10.24 4.47
CA SER A 30 -0.58 -9.12 5.33
C SER A 30 -0.53 -7.83 4.53
N ALA A 31 -1.60 -7.05 4.54
CA ALA A 31 -1.71 -5.78 3.84
C ALA A 31 -1.96 -4.65 4.84
N TYR A 32 -1.40 -3.48 4.57
CA TYR A 32 -1.61 -2.27 5.36
C TYR A 32 -1.65 -1.03 4.49
N ALA A 33 -2.53 -0.09 4.84
CA ALA A 33 -2.56 1.26 4.30
C ALA A 33 -2.10 2.23 5.40
N ARG A 34 -1.12 3.09 5.10
CA ARG A 34 -0.64 4.12 6.02
C ARG A 34 -1.65 5.25 6.05
N THR A 35 -1.77 5.89 7.21
CA THR A 35 -2.60 7.08 7.41
C THR A 35 -1.93 8.04 8.38
N MET A 36 -2.56 9.19 8.61
CA MET A 36 -2.14 10.22 9.56
C MET A 36 -2.24 9.74 11.04
N GLY A 37 -2.78 8.56 11.31
CA GLY A 37 -3.00 8.03 12.65
C GLY A 37 -2.83 6.51 12.75
N TYR A 38 -3.25 5.95 13.89
CA TYR A 38 -3.31 4.51 14.08
C TYR A 38 -4.70 3.99 13.69
N GLU A 39 -4.80 3.37 12.52
CA GLU A 39 -6.04 2.76 12.03
C GLU A 39 -5.89 1.24 11.90
N PRO A 40 -6.27 0.46 12.92
CA PRO A 40 -6.14 -1.00 12.89
C PRO A 40 -7.03 -1.62 11.81
N GLU A 41 -8.12 -0.97 11.43
CA GLU A 41 -9.00 -1.39 10.33
C GLU A 41 -8.32 -1.35 8.97
N ARG A 42 -7.27 -0.54 8.82
CA ARG A 42 -6.43 -0.42 7.61
C ARG A 42 -5.26 -1.38 7.58
N SER A 43 -5.18 -2.31 8.55
CA SER A 43 -4.15 -3.34 8.62
C SER A 43 -4.80 -4.70 8.80
N ARG A 44 -4.76 -5.51 7.75
CA ARG A 44 -5.38 -6.84 7.75
C ARG A 44 -4.34 -7.90 7.38
N LYS A 45 -4.43 -9.05 8.06
CA LYS A 45 -3.57 -10.20 7.83
C LYS A 45 -4.40 -11.42 7.47
N GLY A 46 -3.80 -12.36 6.75
CA GLY A 46 -4.46 -13.60 6.34
C GLY A 46 -5.20 -13.47 5.02
N PHE A 47 -4.73 -12.60 4.12
CA PHE A 47 -5.19 -12.59 2.74
C PHE A 47 -4.71 -13.86 2.01
N ASP A 48 -5.62 -14.46 1.24
CA ASP A 48 -5.35 -15.66 0.44
C ASP A 48 -4.56 -15.36 -0.84
N SER A 49 -4.61 -14.13 -1.34
CA SER A 49 -3.94 -13.72 -2.57
C SER A 49 -3.45 -12.27 -2.52
N VAL A 50 -2.40 -12.00 -3.29
CA VAL A 50 -1.78 -10.68 -3.41
C VAL A 50 -2.77 -9.66 -3.96
N GLU A 51 -3.60 -10.07 -4.91
CA GLU A 51 -4.63 -9.22 -5.52
C GLU A 51 -5.63 -8.72 -4.47
N ASP A 52 -6.07 -9.58 -3.55
CA ASP A 52 -7.00 -9.21 -2.46
C ASP A 52 -6.34 -8.24 -1.47
N ALA A 53 -5.06 -8.50 -1.15
CA ALA A 53 -4.25 -7.61 -0.33
C ALA A 53 -4.04 -6.23 -0.99
N LYS A 54 -3.81 -6.19 -2.30
CA LYS A 54 -3.63 -4.95 -3.06
C LYS A 54 -4.95 -4.16 -3.13
N ALA A 55 -6.04 -4.82 -3.53
CA ALA A 55 -7.37 -4.22 -3.60
C ALA A 55 -7.82 -3.66 -2.24
N PHE A 56 -7.46 -4.31 -1.14
CA PHE A 56 -7.70 -3.78 0.21
C PHE A 56 -6.95 -2.46 0.44
N VAL A 57 -5.64 -2.39 0.18
CA VAL A 57 -4.87 -1.14 0.33
C VAL A 57 -5.43 -0.06 -0.58
N GLU A 58 -5.78 -0.41 -1.81
CA GLU A 58 -6.36 0.52 -2.79
C GLU A 58 -7.73 1.04 -2.34
N SER A 59 -8.56 0.21 -1.70
CA SER A 59 -9.90 0.60 -1.21
C SER A 59 -9.88 1.64 -0.10
N PHE A 60 -8.74 1.80 0.59
CA PHE A 60 -8.59 2.82 1.66
C PHE A 60 -8.08 4.16 1.16
N ASN A 61 -7.75 4.26 -0.13
CA ASN A 61 -7.19 5.45 -0.76
C ASN A 61 -6.17 6.17 0.15
N PRO A 62 -5.10 5.50 0.64
CA PRO A 62 -4.16 6.15 1.56
C PRO A 62 -3.56 7.44 0.99
N TRP A 63 -3.42 7.54 -0.35
CA TRP A 63 -2.99 8.74 -1.06
C TRP A 63 -3.95 9.93 -0.96
N ASP A 64 -5.22 9.74 -0.61
CA ASP A 64 -6.17 10.83 -0.33
C ASP A 64 -5.72 11.65 0.90
N LEU A 65 -5.02 11.00 1.83
CA LEU A 65 -4.54 11.63 3.06
C LEU A 65 -3.18 12.31 2.92
N PHE A 66 -2.32 11.79 2.05
CA PHE A 66 -0.95 12.29 1.85
C PHE A 66 -0.80 13.11 0.56
N GLY A 67 -1.71 12.96 -0.39
CA GLY A 67 -1.66 13.59 -1.70
C GLY A 67 -2.60 14.77 -1.87
N PRO A 68 -2.53 15.44 -3.03
CA PRO A 68 -3.54 16.39 -3.43
C PRO A 68 -4.93 15.73 -3.51
N PRO A 69 -6.02 16.50 -3.37
CA PRO A 69 -7.40 15.97 -3.40
C PRO A 69 -7.82 15.29 -4.72
N ASP A 70 -6.97 15.32 -5.75
CA ASP A 70 -7.15 14.65 -7.05
C ASP A 70 -6.15 13.49 -7.25
N ALA A 71 -5.43 13.08 -6.21
CA ALA A 71 -4.50 11.96 -6.29
C ALA A 71 -5.27 10.66 -6.57
N ALA A 72 -4.90 9.95 -7.63
CA ALA A 72 -5.39 8.63 -7.97
C ALA A 72 -4.22 7.65 -8.01
N VAL A 73 -4.43 6.42 -7.54
CA VAL A 73 -3.42 5.37 -7.71
C VAL A 73 -3.33 4.94 -9.16
N GLU A 74 -2.11 4.87 -9.65
CA GLU A 74 -1.83 4.28 -10.95
C GLU A 74 -2.06 2.77 -10.88
N ALA A 75 -2.99 2.27 -11.69
CA ALA A 75 -3.26 0.83 -11.80
C ALA A 75 -2.05 0.06 -12.35
N GLU A 76 -1.15 0.74 -13.05
CA GLU A 76 0.05 0.16 -13.63
C GLU A 76 1.13 -0.04 -12.56
N VAL A 77 1.32 -1.32 -12.20
CA VAL A 77 2.39 -1.73 -11.29
C VAL A 77 3.73 -1.64 -12.01
N ARG A 78 4.49 -0.58 -11.75
CA ARG A 78 5.85 -0.45 -12.29
C ARG A 78 6.80 -1.35 -11.49
N PRO A 79 7.59 -2.23 -12.14
CA PRO A 79 8.69 -2.90 -11.45
C PRO A 79 9.69 -1.82 -10.99
N MET A 80 10.21 -1.96 -9.77
CA MET A 80 11.35 -1.15 -9.33
C MET A 80 12.49 -1.44 -10.30
N ALA A 81 12.81 -0.49 -11.18
CA ALA A 81 13.93 -0.63 -12.09
C ALA A 81 15.22 -0.68 -11.26
N GLU A 82 16.02 -1.72 -11.49
CA GLU A 82 17.32 -1.97 -10.84
C GLU A 82 18.38 -0.94 -11.24
#